data_AF-A0A2M7UXA7-F1
#
_entry.id   AF-A0A2M7UXA7-F1
#
_cell.length_a   1.000
_cell.length_b   1.000
_cell.length_c   1.000
_cell.angle_alpha   90.00
_cell.angle_beta   90.00
_cell.angle_gamma   90.00
#
_symmetry.space_group_name_H-M   'P 1'
#
loop_
_entity.id
_entity.type
_entity.pdbx_description
1 polymer ?
#
loop_
_entity_poly.entity_id
_entity_poly.type
_entity_poly.pdbx_seq_one_letter_code
_entity_poly.pdbx_strand_id
1 'polypeptide(L)'
;MRINKILFVLLVFLIMGGLSGCSSSPSVLTQTTSVKGINLELGTTIGNHTYLPINIGGDPSGHVQEILQIVDAFESAHPEWEVTSWSIESKYAGYGVRAYIYGIWINHRSREE
;
A
#
# COMPACT_ATOMS: atom_id res chain seq x y z
N MET A 1 -74.09 4.90 -3.08
CA MET A 1 -73.35 4.94 -4.36
C MET A 1 -71.87 5.03 -4.04
N ARG A 2 -71.16 3.90 -3.90
CA ARG A 2 -70.30 3.27 -4.94
C ARG A 2 -69.28 4.24 -5.56
N ILE A 3 -68.15 4.44 -4.87
CA ILE A 3 -66.84 4.81 -5.44
C ILE A 3 -65.81 3.95 -4.67
N ASN A 4 -65.58 2.72 -5.12
CA ASN A 4 -64.38 2.29 -5.85
C ASN A 4 -63.11 2.33 -4.96
N LYS A 5 -62.90 1.40 -4.03
CA LYS A 5 -62.19 0.10 -4.19
C LYS A 5 -60.99 0.03 -5.17
N ILE A 6 -60.66 1.08 -5.90
CA ILE A 6 -59.58 1.13 -6.91
C ILE A 6 -58.31 1.81 -6.37
N LEU A 7 -58.38 2.48 -5.21
CA LEU A 7 -57.22 3.17 -4.64
C LEU A 7 -56.27 2.26 -3.81
N PHE A 8 -56.70 1.04 -3.46
CA PHE A 8 -55.91 0.17 -2.57
C PHE A 8 -55.02 -0.84 -3.30
N VAL A 9 -55.24 -1.05 -4.61
CA VAL A 9 -54.49 -2.03 -5.41
C VAL A 9 -53.19 -1.43 -5.99
N LEU A 10 -53.11 -0.09 -6.09
CA LEU A 10 -51.93 0.60 -6.64
C LEU A 10 -50.80 0.82 -5.63
N LEU A 11 -51.06 0.64 -4.32
CA LEU A 11 -50.04 0.80 -3.26
C LEU A 11 -49.21 -0.48 -3.04
N VAL A 12 -49.70 -1.64 -3.47
CA VAL A 12 -49.05 -2.94 -3.20
C VAL A 12 -48.06 -3.35 -4.30
N PHE A 13 -48.13 -2.73 -5.49
CA PHE A 13 -47.28 -3.10 -6.63
C PHE A 13 -45.97 -2.29 -6.77
N LEU A 14 -45.71 -1.31 -5.91
CA LEU A 14 -44.57 -0.39 -6.07
C LEU A 14 -43.42 -0.55 -5.06
N ILE A 15 -43.42 -1.57 -4.20
CA ILE A 15 -42.34 -1.78 -3.21
C ILE A 15 -41.73 -3.20 -3.25
N MET A 16 -41.94 -3.94 -4.35
CA MET A 16 -41.31 -5.25 -4.60
C MET A 16 -40.30 -5.23 -5.76
N GLY A 17 -39.87 -4.03 -6.19
CA GLY A 17 -38.91 -3.86 -7.28
C GLY A 17 -37.50 -3.55 -6.78
N GLY A 18 -36.66 -4.59 -6.64
CA GLY A 18 -35.23 -4.44 -6.93
C GLY A 18 -34.29 -4.11 -5.76
N LEU A 19 -34.19 -5.00 -4.77
CA LEU A 19 -32.93 -5.19 -4.05
C LEU A 19 -32.17 -6.38 -4.67
N SER A 20 -31.69 -6.17 -5.90
CA SER A 20 -30.58 -6.94 -6.46
C SER A 20 -29.36 -6.02 -6.49
N GLY A 21 -29.01 -5.47 -5.33
CA GLY A 21 -27.72 -4.82 -5.13
C GLY A 21 -26.69 -5.93 -4.99
N CYS A 22 -25.91 -6.15 -6.05
CA CYS A 22 -24.66 -6.89 -5.96
C CYS A 22 -23.85 -6.30 -4.81
N SER A 23 -23.71 -7.04 -3.71
CA SER A 23 -22.70 -6.79 -2.69
C SER A 23 -21.34 -7.12 -3.32
N SER A 24 -20.85 -6.21 -4.15
CA SER A 24 -19.41 -6.11 -4.35
C SER A 24 -18.85 -5.68 -3.00
N SER A 25 -18.06 -6.56 -2.38
CA SER A 25 -17.24 -6.17 -1.24
C SER A 25 -16.54 -4.85 -1.56
N PRO A 26 -16.45 -3.90 -0.63
CA PRO A 26 -15.72 -2.67 -0.89
C PRO A 26 -14.29 -3.06 -1.24
N SER A 27 -13.93 -2.91 -2.51
CA SER A 27 -12.55 -2.89 -2.93
C SER A 27 -12.00 -1.57 -2.42
N VAL A 28 -11.44 -1.61 -1.21
CA VAL A 28 -10.56 -0.56 -0.74
C VAL A 28 -9.45 -0.47 -1.78
N LEU A 29 -9.40 0.66 -2.49
CA LEU A 29 -8.23 1.02 -3.27
C LEU A 29 -7.10 1.18 -2.26
N THR A 30 -6.35 0.12 -2.02
CA THR A 30 -5.02 0.23 -1.44
C THR A 30 -4.22 1.04 -2.45
N GLN A 31 -4.05 2.34 -2.18
CA GLN A 31 -2.99 3.12 -2.81
C GLN A 31 -1.68 2.49 -2.35
N THR A 32 -1.25 1.45 -3.05
CA THR A 32 0.13 0.99 -2.97
C THR A 32 0.95 2.13 -3.53
N THR A 33 1.71 2.81 -2.68
CA THR A 33 2.71 3.81 -3.07
C THR A 33 3.83 3.08 -3.81
N SER A 34 3.54 2.66 -5.05
CA SER A 34 4.45 1.83 -5.82
C SER A 34 5.49 2.72 -6.48
N VAL A 35 6.64 2.85 -5.83
CA VAL A 35 7.86 3.25 -6.51
C VAL A 35 8.30 2.06 -7.34
N LYS A 36 8.09 2.12 -8.66
CA LYS A 36 8.69 1.20 -9.64
C LYS A 36 8.43 -0.30 -9.35
N GLY A 37 7.25 -0.65 -8.81
CA GLY A 37 6.88 -2.04 -8.52
C GLY A 37 7.32 -2.56 -7.16
N ILE A 38 7.91 -1.73 -6.31
CA ILE A 38 8.25 -2.10 -4.93
C ILE A 38 7.00 -2.02 -4.07
N ASN A 39 6.70 -3.11 -3.37
CA ASN A 39 5.58 -3.19 -2.45
C ASN A 39 6.06 -2.92 -1.01
N LEU A 40 5.75 -1.74 -0.49
CA LEU A 40 6.10 -1.33 0.87
C LEU A 40 5.43 -2.20 1.95
N GLU A 41 4.31 -2.86 1.63
CA GLU A 41 3.60 -3.77 2.56
C GLU A 41 4.38 -5.04 2.88
N LEU A 42 5.41 -5.38 2.08
CA LEU A 42 6.33 -6.47 2.40
C LEU A 42 7.32 -6.10 3.50
N GLY A 43 7.28 -4.85 3.97
CA GLY A 43 8.09 -4.37 5.08
C GLY A 43 7.80 -5.10 6.39
N THR A 44 8.86 -5.47 7.11
CA THR A 44 8.75 -6.02 8.47
C THR A 44 9.25 -5.00 9.46
N THR A 45 8.40 -4.62 10.43
CA THR A 45 8.73 -3.63 11.47
C THR A 45 8.88 -4.30 12.83
N ILE A 46 9.97 -4.01 13.53
CA ILE A 46 10.24 -4.41 14.92
C ILE A 46 10.71 -3.18 15.69
N GLY A 47 9.85 -2.67 16.59
CA GLY A 47 10.10 -1.40 17.28
C GLY A 47 10.28 -0.26 16.28
N ASN A 48 11.42 0.41 16.38
CA ASN A 48 11.78 1.60 15.57
C ASN A 48 12.58 1.24 14.31
N HIS A 49 12.53 -0.03 13.90
CA HIS A 49 13.32 -0.57 12.79
C HIS A 49 12.40 -1.27 11.80
N THR A 50 12.50 -0.91 10.53
CA THR A 50 11.78 -1.55 9.43
C THR A 50 12.77 -2.08 8.39
N TYR A 51 12.56 -3.32 7.96
CA TYR A 51 13.25 -3.89 6.80
C TYR A 51 12.32 -3.94 5.61
N LEU A 52 12.69 -3.30 4.50
CA LEU A 52 11.99 -3.36 3.23
C LEU A 52 12.74 -4.28 2.25
N PRO A 53 12.19 -5.43 1.85
CA PRO A 53 12.81 -6.25 0.79
C PRO A 53 12.57 -5.60 -0.58
N ILE A 54 13.64 -5.16 -1.25
CA ILE A 54 13.56 -4.45 -2.55
C ILE A 54 14.13 -5.25 -3.73
N ASN A 55 15.06 -6.18 -3.48
CA ASN A 55 15.55 -7.15 -4.47
C ASN A 55 15.97 -6.55 -5.82
N ILE A 56 16.87 -5.57 -5.79
CA ILE A 56 17.35 -4.83 -6.97
C ILE A 56 18.71 -5.39 -7.42
N GLY A 57 18.80 -5.80 -8.69
CA GLY A 57 20.06 -6.23 -9.29
C GLY A 57 20.85 -5.06 -9.85
N GLY A 58 22.14 -4.98 -9.51
CA GLY A 58 23.01 -3.89 -9.95
C GLY A 58 23.93 -3.40 -8.84
N ASP A 59 24.88 -2.56 -9.22
CA ASP A 59 25.72 -1.85 -8.25
C ASP A 59 24.89 -0.78 -7.54
N PRO A 60 24.96 -0.67 -6.20
CA PRO A 60 24.14 0.31 -5.48
C PRO A 60 24.32 1.75 -5.92
N SER A 61 25.51 2.13 -6.40
CA SER A 61 25.74 3.50 -6.90
C SER A 61 24.89 3.85 -8.13
N GLY A 62 24.47 2.85 -8.91
CA GLY A 62 23.57 3.03 -10.06
C GLY A 62 22.09 3.21 -9.68
N HIS A 63 21.73 2.95 -8.42
CA HIS A 63 20.35 2.95 -7.93
C HIS A 63 20.07 4.01 -6.87
N VAL A 64 20.97 4.98 -6.68
CA VAL A 64 20.84 6.00 -5.62
C VAL A 64 19.49 6.73 -5.67
N GLN A 65 19.05 7.17 -6.86
CA GLN A 65 17.76 7.85 -7.00
C GLN A 65 16.58 6.95 -6.62
N GLU A 66 16.62 5.69 -7.04
CA GLU A 66 15.58 4.70 -6.74
C GLU A 66 15.51 4.40 -5.24
N ILE A 67 16.68 4.25 -4.58
CA ILE A 67 16.79 4.07 -3.13
C ILE A 67 16.16 5.26 -2.38
N LEU A 68 16.51 6.49 -2.76
CA LEU A 68 15.95 7.70 -2.13
C LEU A 68 14.44 7.81 -2.32
N GLN A 69 13.93 7.47 -3.50
CA GLN A 69 12.49 7.45 -3.76
C GLN A 69 11.76 6.41 -2.91
N ILE A 70 12.36 5.25 -2.64
CA ILE A 70 11.76 4.23 -1.76
C ILE A 70 11.70 4.74 -0.32
N VAL A 71 12.76 5.40 0.16
CA VAL A 71 12.78 5.98 1.51
C VAL A 71 11.73 7.09 1.64
N ASP A 72 11.62 7.98 0.65
CA ASP A 72 10.61 9.04 0.60
C ASP A 72 9.17 8.48 0.56
N ALA A 73 8.95 7.43 -0.24
CA ALA A 73 7.65 6.76 -0.31
C ALA A 73 7.31 6.03 1.00
N PHE A 74 8.29 5.47 1.70
CA PHE A 74 8.11 4.89 3.02
C PHE A 74 7.68 5.96 4.04
N GLU A 75 8.39 7.08 4.12
CA GLU A 75 8.02 8.17 5.03
C GLU A 75 6.64 8.76 4.69
N SER A 76 6.33 8.90 3.40
CA SER A 76 5.02 9.35 2.93
C SER A 76 3.87 8.39 3.27
N ALA A 77 4.15 7.07 3.32
CA ALA A 77 3.18 6.05 3.69
C ALA A 77 2.94 5.97 5.21
N HIS A 78 3.86 6.54 6.01
CA HIS A 78 3.82 6.53 7.47
C HIS A 78 3.92 7.96 8.02
N PRO A 79 2.88 8.81 7.83
CA PRO A 79 2.91 10.21 8.26
C PRO A 79 3.13 10.39 9.78
N GLU A 80 2.81 9.36 10.57
CA GLU A 80 3.03 9.29 12.01
C GLU A 80 4.50 9.05 12.40
N TRP A 81 5.36 8.69 11.44
CA TRP A 81 6.78 8.42 11.65
C TRP A 81 7.67 9.49 11.02
N GLU A 82 8.86 9.66 11.61
CA GLU A 82 9.97 10.40 11.03
C GLU A 82 11.12 9.42 10.77
N VAL A 83 11.64 9.39 9.54
CA VAL A 83 12.82 8.58 9.22
C VAL A 83 14.07 9.25 9.78
N THR A 84 14.78 8.54 10.66
CA THR A 84 15.97 9.06 11.35
C THR A 84 17.27 8.63 10.69
N SER A 85 17.28 7.45 10.06
CA SER A 85 18.40 6.94 9.28
C SER A 85 17.96 5.76 8.43
N TRP A 86 18.75 5.43 7.42
CA TRP A 86 18.55 4.25 6.60
C TRP A 86 19.88 3.69 6.09
N SER A 87 19.89 2.42 5.73
CA SER A 87 21.03 1.75 5.09
C SER A 87 20.54 0.66 4.15
N ILE A 88 21.36 0.32 3.16
CA ILE A 88 21.05 -0.78 2.25
C ILE A 88 21.72 -2.07 2.72
N GLU A 89 21.01 -3.18 2.59
CA GLU A 89 21.61 -4.49 2.62
C GLU A 89 22.02 -4.86 1.20
N SER A 90 23.33 -4.97 0.95
CA SER A 90 23.85 -5.28 -0.37
C SER A 90 25.01 -6.27 -0.32
N LYS A 91 25.22 -6.98 -1.43
CA LYS A 91 26.38 -7.82 -1.64
C LYS A 91 27.19 -7.28 -2.81
N TYR A 92 28.45 -6.94 -2.53
CA TYR A 92 29.40 -6.54 -3.57
C TYR A 92 29.93 -7.76 -4.33
N ALA A 93 30.13 -7.55 -5.63
CA ALA A 93 30.63 -8.53 -6.56
C ALA A 93 32.09 -8.94 -6.23
N GLY A 94 32.29 -10.19 -5.80
CA GLY A 94 33.55 -10.90 -6.03
C GLY A 94 33.55 -11.55 -7.42
N TYR A 95 34.66 -12.15 -7.84
CA TYR A 95 34.77 -12.81 -9.16
C TYR A 95 33.59 -13.78 -9.39
N GLY A 96 32.70 -13.47 -10.33
CA GLY A 96 31.53 -14.28 -10.68
C GLY A 96 30.21 -13.98 -9.95
N VAL A 97 30.17 -13.06 -8.98
CA VAL A 97 28.92 -12.69 -8.29
C VAL A 97 28.42 -11.33 -8.81
N ARG A 98 27.15 -11.22 -9.20
CA ARG A 98 26.56 -9.94 -9.59
C ARG A 98 26.27 -9.09 -8.34
N ALA A 99 26.53 -7.79 -8.42
CA ALA A 99 26.15 -6.86 -7.38
C ALA A 99 24.61 -6.85 -7.21
N TYR A 100 24.16 -6.77 -5.97
CA TYR A 100 22.75 -6.91 -5.62
C TYR A 100 22.41 -6.16 -4.34
N ILE A 101 21.23 -5.54 -4.31
CA ILE A 101 20.62 -4.92 -3.14
C ILE A 101 19.44 -5.79 -2.70
N TYR A 102 19.54 -6.40 -1.52
CA TYR A 102 18.49 -7.26 -0.97
C TYR A 102 17.35 -6.44 -0.37
N GLY A 103 17.70 -5.41 0.40
CA GLY A 103 16.72 -4.64 1.16
C GLY A 103 17.24 -3.31 1.65
N ILE A 104 16.34 -2.56 2.28
CA ILE A 104 16.64 -1.29 2.95
C ILE A 104 16.23 -1.43 4.42
N TRP A 105 17.17 -1.17 5.31
CA TRP A 105 16.90 -0.93 6.72
C TRP A 105 16.53 0.54 6.90
N ILE A 106 15.37 0.80 7.50
CA ILE A 106 14.87 2.13 7.82
C ILE A 106 14.66 2.22 9.33
N ASN A 107 15.32 3.18 9.95
CA ASN A 107 15.12 3.52 11.35
C ASN A 107 14.19 4.73 11.43
N HIS A 108 13.17 4.65 12.27
CA HIS A 108 12.18 5.70 12.43
C HIS A 108 11.85 5.94 13.89
N ARG A 109 11.14 7.03 14.16
CA ARG A 109 10.56 7.32 15.47
C ARG A 109 9.16 7.88 15.28
N SER A 110 8.37 7.88 16.36
CA SER A 110 7.13 8.65 16.40
C SER A 110 7.44 10.12 16.08
N ARG A 111 6.65 10.71 15.19
CA ARG A 111 6.71 12.16 14.90
C ARG A 111 6.10 12.99 16.04
N GLU A 112 5.26 12.37 16.86
CA GLU A 112 4.74 12.98 18.08
C GLU A 112 5.73 12.78 19.23
N GLU A 113 6.56 13.80 19.46
CA GLU A 113 7.15 14.22 20.74
C GLU A 113 7.30 15.76 20.77
#